data_AF-A0A3N5QVL2-F1
#
_entry.id   AF-A0A3N5QVL2-F1
#
_cell.length_a   1.000
_cell.length_b   1.000
_cell.length_c   1.000
_cell.angle_alpha   90.00
_cell.angle_beta   90.00
_cell.angle_gamma   90.00
#
_symmetry.space_group_name_H-M   'P 1'
#
loop_
_entity.id
_entity.type
_entity.pdbx_description
1 polymer ?
#
loop_
_entity_poly.entity_id
_entity_poly.type
_entity_poly.pdbx_seq_one_letter_code
_entity_poly.pdbx_strand_id
1 'polypeptide(L)'
;MQFFKRWIGLCPIVFLLITTACGSTGPITQPTPLPSPRPGQPMLESEPLPTDTGSQAQFQSEPDTGINIPGPISESSSSEQIRLKMLYSFGSWNTIWVDGILTSYNPDGSLLSQERIQAWIDQERARFRVLVGNQGGDPHVAIISDGSQIKKYDLASGSVDGLDFLPILIEPYAPPSKDTETVYPHPLAGSLYTRMAELVFPSALAQRGGNYKAIGSERVAGRETLVVEWNTPDGIFVERGWIDLLTGVILKRQGFGKDGTKTVLTDDNVQRIEY
;
A
#
# COMPACT_ATOMS: atom_id res chain seq x y z
N MET A 1 55.90 19.61 -29.53
CA MET A 1 55.42 21.00 -29.41
C MET A 1 54.04 20.96 -28.80
N GLN A 2 53.92 21.33 -27.52
CA GLN A 2 53.24 22.56 -27.02
C GLN A 2 51.70 22.51 -27.16
N PHE A 3 50.84 22.86 -26.21
CA PHE A 3 50.88 23.25 -24.79
C PHE A 3 49.40 23.22 -24.30
N PHE A 4 49.17 22.88 -23.03
CA PHE A 4 48.08 23.30 -22.12
C PHE A 4 46.64 23.58 -22.60
N LYS A 5 45.65 22.98 -21.89
CA LYS A 5 44.82 23.74 -20.92
C LYS A 5 43.99 22.83 -20.01
N ARG A 6 44.33 22.86 -18.71
CA ARG A 6 43.48 22.46 -17.58
C ARG A 6 42.28 23.40 -17.48
N TRP A 7 41.11 22.88 -17.16
CA TRP A 7 40.03 23.65 -16.53
C TRP A 7 39.71 23.04 -15.17
N ILE A 8 40.01 23.83 -14.14
CA ILE A 8 39.57 23.66 -12.76
C ILE A 8 38.28 24.45 -12.64
N GLY A 9 37.16 23.77 -12.53
CA GLY A 9 35.86 24.38 -12.20
C GLY A 9 35.65 24.31 -10.69
N LEU A 10 36.06 25.37 -9.99
CA LEU A 10 35.64 25.65 -8.63
C LEU A 10 34.11 25.80 -8.59
N CYS A 11 33.43 24.94 -7.85
CA CYS A 11 32.03 25.15 -7.48
C CYS A 11 32.00 25.77 -6.07
N PRO A 12 31.35 26.93 -5.86
CA PRO A 12 31.36 27.61 -4.58
C PRO A 12 30.56 26.84 -3.54
N ILE A 13 31.21 26.59 -2.41
CA ILE A 13 30.63 26.17 -1.15
C ILE A 13 29.65 27.26 -0.71
N VAL A 14 28.35 26.97 -0.79
CA VAL A 14 27.32 27.79 -0.15
C VAL A 14 27.34 27.46 1.34
N PHE A 15 27.98 28.34 2.11
CA PHE A 15 27.86 28.40 3.57
C PHE A 15 26.41 28.78 3.92
N LEU A 16 25.63 27.81 4.40
CA LEU A 16 24.35 28.10 5.02
C LEU A 16 24.62 28.59 6.45
N LEU A 17 24.53 29.91 6.64
CA LEU A 17 24.53 30.57 7.95
C LEU A 17 23.29 30.12 8.73
N ILE A 18 23.50 29.29 9.76
CA ILE A 18 22.51 29.01 10.79
C ILE A 18 22.45 30.25 11.69
N THR A 19 21.48 31.12 11.44
CA THR A 19 21.12 32.16 12.41
C THR A 19 20.25 31.55 13.50
N THR A 20 20.80 31.51 14.71
CA THR A 20 20.10 31.28 15.97
C THR A 20 18.90 32.22 16.10
N ALA A 21 17.68 31.70 15.98
CA ALA A 21 16.48 32.39 16.40
C ALA A 21 16.35 32.25 17.92
N CYS A 22 16.71 33.31 18.64
CA CYS A 22 16.35 33.49 20.04
C CYS A 22 14.83 33.56 20.19
N GLY A 23 14.33 32.89 21.22
CA GLY A 23 12.91 32.79 21.53
C GLY A 23 12.23 34.12 21.81
N SER A 24 10.98 34.20 21.38
CA SER A 24 9.98 35.12 21.90
C SER A 24 8.79 34.26 22.32
N THR A 25 8.71 33.99 23.62
CA THR A 25 7.52 33.45 24.28
C THR A 25 6.44 34.53 24.24
N GLY A 26 5.50 34.39 23.30
CA GLY A 26 4.26 35.16 23.31
C GLY A 26 3.41 34.82 24.55
N PRO A 27 2.63 35.76 25.08
CA PRO A 27 1.78 35.52 26.23
C PRO A 27 0.70 34.49 25.87
N ILE A 28 0.59 33.47 26.72
CA ILE A 28 -0.50 32.49 26.73
C ILE A 28 -1.78 33.26 27.08
N THR A 29 -2.67 33.47 26.11
CA THR A 29 -4.04 33.88 26.36
C THR A 29 -4.76 32.73 27.06
N GLN A 30 -5.04 32.90 28.35
CA GLN A 30 -5.93 32.00 29.08
C GLN A 30 -7.31 31.98 28.38
N PRO A 31 -7.90 30.80 28.15
CA PRO A 31 -9.29 30.72 27.71
C PRO A 31 -10.18 31.33 28.79
N THR A 32 -11.03 32.28 28.37
CA THR A 32 -12.06 32.90 29.19
C THR A 32 -12.93 31.81 29.82
N PRO A 33 -13.16 31.81 31.14
CA PRO A 33 -14.10 30.88 31.76
C PRO A 33 -15.51 31.09 31.19
N LEU A 34 -16.14 29.99 30.80
CA LEU A 34 -17.55 29.97 30.41
C LEU A 34 -18.42 30.49 31.58
N PRO A 35 -19.42 31.35 31.31
CA PRO A 35 -20.33 31.82 32.35
C PRO A 35 -21.10 30.64 32.95
N SER A 36 -21.10 30.56 34.28
CA SER A 36 -21.93 29.59 35.01
C SER A 36 -23.42 29.78 34.66
N PRO A 37 -24.19 28.70 34.45
CA PRO A 37 -25.63 28.80 34.21
C PRO A 37 -26.33 29.44 35.41
N ARG A 38 -27.18 30.44 35.11
CA ARG A 38 -27.96 31.18 36.09
C ARG A 38 -29.04 30.26 36.70
N PRO A 39 -29.11 30.07 38.02
CA PRO A 39 -30.21 29.34 38.65
C PRO A 39 -31.51 30.13 38.43
N GLY A 40 -32.53 29.49 37.85
CA GLY A 40 -33.88 30.06 37.76
C GLY A 40 -34.49 30.20 36.37
N GLN A 41 -33.96 29.55 35.31
CA GLN A 41 -34.76 29.39 34.10
C GLN A 41 -35.80 28.27 34.27
N PRO A 42 -37.10 28.54 34.10
CA PRO A 42 -38.11 27.49 34.07
C PRO A 42 -37.85 26.57 32.88
N MET A 43 -37.90 25.26 33.13
CA MET A 43 -37.87 24.24 32.09
C MET A 43 -39.04 24.48 31.14
N LEU A 44 -38.71 24.83 29.89
CA LEU A 44 -39.67 24.78 28.81
C LEU A 44 -40.04 23.32 28.57
N GLU A 45 -41.33 23.09 28.71
CA GLU A 45 -42.08 21.88 28.49
C GLU A 45 -41.70 21.22 27.16
N SER A 46 -41.26 19.97 27.22
CA SER A 46 -40.89 19.17 26.06
C SER A 46 -42.16 18.85 25.26
N GLU A 47 -42.30 19.46 24.09
CA GLU A 47 -43.28 19.02 23.09
C GLU A 47 -42.96 17.58 22.66
N PRO A 48 -43.98 16.70 22.53
CA PRO A 48 -43.78 15.35 22.02
C PRO A 48 -43.42 15.40 20.53
N LEU A 49 -42.34 14.72 20.16
CA LEU A 49 -41.94 14.54 18.77
C LEU A 49 -43.08 13.89 17.95
N PRO A 50 -43.33 14.37 16.72
CA PRO A 50 -44.22 13.68 15.80
C PRO A 50 -43.61 12.32 15.41
N THR A 51 -44.41 11.27 15.58
CA THR A 51 -44.16 9.91 15.10
C THR A 51 -44.11 9.92 13.58
N ASP A 52 -42.92 10.04 13.00
CA ASP A 52 -42.74 9.94 11.56
C ASP A 52 -42.84 8.47 11.14
N THR A 53 -43.94 8.19 10.43
CA THR A 53 -44.25 6.91 9.81
C THR A 53 -43.82 7.02 8.36
N GLY A 54 -42.72 6.35 7.99
CA GLY A 54 -42.47 6.00 6.59
C GLY A 54 -41.14 6.47 6.01
N SER A 55 -40.09 5.68 6.24
CA SER A 55 -39.16 5.25 5.18
C SER A 55 -38.10 4.39 5.83
N GLN A 56 -38.38 3.09 5.94
CA GLN A 56 -37.29 2.14 5.92
C GLN A 56 -36.71 2.23 4.51
N ALA A 57 -35.59 2.94 4.38
CA ALA A 57 -34.69 2.76 3.27
C ALA A 57 -34.32 1.27 3.26
N GLN A 58 -35.00 0.51 2.41
CA GLN A 58 -34.57 -0.82 2.04
C GLN A 58 -33.21 -0.66 1.37
N PHE A 59 -32.14 -0.80 2.14
CA PHE A 59 -30.88 -1.31 1.61
C PHE A 59 -31.09 -2.80 1.28
N GLN A 60 -31.91 -3.05 0.27
CA GLN A 60 -31.90 -4.30 -0.46
C GLN A 60 -30.82 -4.18 -1.53
N SER A 61 -29.62 -4.62 -1.17
CA SER A 61 -28.81 -5.39 -2.09
C SER A 61 -28.51 -6.70 -1.37
N GLU A 62 -29.22 -7.76 -1.76
CA GLU A 62 -28.80 -9.11 -1.45
C GLU A 62 -27.31 -9.25 -1.82
N PRO A 63 -26.45 -9.83 -0.97
CA PRO A 63 -25.11 -10.14 -1.39
C PRO A 63 -25.21 -11.12 -2.55
N ASP A 64 -24.66 -10.74 -3.69
CA ASP A 64 -24.40 -11.62 -4.83
C ASP A 64 -23.53 -12.78 -4.31
N THR A 65 -24.18 -13.89 -3.98
CA THR A 65 -23.61 -15.03 -3.23
C THR A 65 -22.81 -15.96 -4.13
N GLY A 66 -22.55 -15.57 -5.38
CA GLY A 66 -21.81 -16.35 -6.37
C GLY A 66 -20.61 -15.61 -6.92
N ILE A 67 -19.70 -15.11 -6.07
CA ILE A 67 -18.39 -14.67 -6.56
C ILE A 67 -17.65 -15.90 -7.08
N ASN A 68 -17.74 -16.12 -8.39
CA ASN A 68 -16.96 -17.13 -9.08
C ASN A 68 -15.52 -16.64 -9.13
N ILE A 69 -14.70 -17.05 -8.16
CA ILE A 69 -13.27 -16.73 -8.12
C ILE A 69 -12.68 -17.15 -9.47
N PRO A 70 -12.06 -16.24 -10.23
CA PRO A 70 -11.54 -16.58 -11.54
C PRO A 70 -10.54 -17.73 -11.42
N GLY A 71 -10.69 -18.71 -12.32
CA GLY A 71 -9.68 -19.72 -12.56
C GLY A 71 -8.33 -19.10 -12.99
N PRO A 72 -7.36 -19.91 -13.40
CA PRO A 72 -6.10 -19.38 -13.88
C PRO A 72 -6.29 -18.37 -15.03
N ILE A 73 -5.54 -17.26 -14.97
CA ILE A 73 -5.53 -16.25 -16.05
C ILE A 73 -4.54 -16.64 -17.16
N SER A 74 -4.67 -16.03 -18.33
CA SER A 74 -3.86 -16.30 -19.52
C SER A 74 -3.79 -15.07 -20.43
N GLU A 75 -3.04 -15.16 -21.52
CA GLU A 75 -2.92 -14.06 -22.51
C GLU A 75 -4.24 -13.69 -23.19
N SER A 76 -5.21 -14.61 -23.23
CA SER A 76 -6.58 -14.34 -23.71
C SER A 76 -7.51 -13.79 -22.64
N SER A 77 -7.05 -13.63 -21.40
CA SER A 77 -7.89 -13.11 -20.32
C SER A 77 -8.26 -11.65 -20.55
N SER A 78 -9.53 -11.32 -20.26
CA SER A 78 -10.00 -9.94 -20.29
C SER A 78 -9.40 -9.13 -19.13
N SER A 79 -9.42 -7.80 -19.28
CA SER A 79 -9.06 -6.88 -18.20
C SER A 79 -9.80 -7.21 -16.90
N GLU A 80 -11.09 -7.54 -17.02
CA GLU A 80 -11.95 -7.89 -15.88
C GLU A 80 -11.52 -9.20 -15.21
N GLN A 81 -11.17 -10.24 -15.97
CA GLN A 81 -10.68 -11.49 -15.41
C GLN A 81 -9.36 -11.30 -14.66
N ILE A 82 -8.45 -10.50 -15.21
CA ILE A 82 -7.18 -10.15 -14.57
C ILE A 82 -7.42 -9.37 -13.27
N ARG A 83 -8.30 -8.37 -13.33
CA ARG A 83 -8.71 -7.55 -12.19
C ARG A 83 -9.27 -8.40 -11.05
N LEU A 84 -10.26 -9.25 -11.34
CA LEU A 84 -10.89 -10.12 -10.35
C LEU A 84 -9.90 -11.16 -9.79
N LYS A 85 -8.94 -11.65 -10.61
CA LYS A 85 -7.93 -12.59 -10.14
C LYS A 85 -7.02 -11.97 -9.08
N MET A 86 -6.61 -10.71 -9.28
CA MET A 86 -5.87 -9.96 -8.27
C MET A 86 -6.73 -9.61 -7.07
N LEU A 87 -7.98 -9.14 -7.29
CA LEU A 87 -8.89 -8.73 -6.23
C LEU A 87 -9.12 -9.85 -5.19
N TYR A 88 -9.28 -11.08 -5.67
CA TYR A 88 -9.52 -12.27 -4.85
C TYR A 88 -8.26 -13.11 -4.62
N SER A 89 -7.06 -12.56 -4.80
CA SER A 89 -5.82 -13.34 -4.64
C SER A 89 -5.67 -13.92 -3.22
N PHE A 90 -6.16 -13.17 -2.22
CA PHE A 90 -6.13 -13.56 -0.81
C PHE A 90 -6.87 -14.88 -0.56
N GLY A 91 -7.88 -15.22 -1.37
CA GLY A 91 -8.60 -16.49 -1.25
C GLY A 91 -7.85 -17.71 -1.81
N SER A 92 -6.66 -17.51 -2.40
CA SER A 92 -5.87 -18.58 -3.02
C SER A 92 -4.75 -19.14 -2.13
N TRP A 93 -4.60 -18.63 -0.92
CA TRP A 93 -3.59 -19.05 0.05
C TRP A 93 -4.08 -18.77 1.47
N ASN A 94 -3.37 -19.26 2.49
CA ASN A 94 -3.67 -18.96 3.90
C ASN A 94 -2.41 -18.47 4.61
N THR A 95 -1.31 -19.16 4.33
CA THR A 95 0.04 -18.77 4.67
C THR A 95 0.79 -18.39 3.41
N ILE A 96 1.75 -17.48 3.55
CA ILE A 96 2.68 -17.14 2.50
C ILE A 96 4.00 -16.68 3.11
N TRP A 97 5.10 -17.10 2.50
CA TRP A 97 6.42 -16.52 2.69
C TRP A 97 6.89 -15.89 1.38
N VAL A 98 7.41 -14.67 1.45
CA VAL A 98 7.99 -13.96 0.31
C VAL A 98 9.36 -13.37 0.66
N ASP A 99 10.27 -13.39 -0.30
CA ASP A 99 11.57 -12.68 -0.26
C ASP A 99 11.70 -11.90 -1.56
N GLY A 100 11.90 -10.59 -1.47
CA GLY A 100 11.99 -9.72 -2.65
C GLY A 100 12.92 -8.53 -2.46
N ILE A 101 13.29 -7.95 -3.60
CA ILE A 101 14.09 -6.74 -3.70
C ILE A 101 13.21 -5.63 -4.26
N LEU A 102 13.13 -4.52 -3.54
CA LEU A 102 12.34 -3.36 -3.90
C LEU A 102 13.28 -2.21 -4.20
N THR A 103 13.22 -1.72 -5.43
CA THR A 103 14.15 -0.72 -5.96
C THR A 103 13.38 0.54 -6.32
N SER A 104 13.97 1.70 -6.02
CA SER A 104 13.47 3.00 -6.43
C SER A 104 14.56 3.75 -7.17
N TYR A 105 14.16 4.49 -8.21
CA TYR A 105 15.05 5.26 -9.07
C TYR A 105 14.65 6.73 -9.08
N ASN A 106 15.62 7.60 -9.29
CA ASN A 106 15.38 9.00 -9.62
C ASN A 106 14.84 9.12 -11.06
N PRO A 107 14.24 10.28 -11.43
CA PRO A 107 13.78 10.51 -12.79
C PRO A 107 14.87 10.43 -13.88
N ASP A 108 16.15 10.59 -13.52
CA ASP A 108 17.29 10.42 -14.43
C ASP A 108 17.75 8.95 -14.58
N GLY A 109 17.07 8.01 -13.91
CA GLY A 109 17.36 6.58 -13.88
C GLY A 109 18.44 6.17 -12.87
N SER A 110 19.03 7.11 -12.13
CA SER A 110 19.99 6.76 -11.06
C SER A 110 19.28 6.08 -9.88
N LEU A 111 20.00 5.18 -9.21
CA LEU A 111 19.47 4.45 -8.06
C LEU A 111 19.21 5.41 -6.88
N LEU A 112 17.98 5.40 -6.37
CA LEU A 112 17.59 6.16 -5.18
C LEU A 112 17.69 5.29 -3.91
N SER A 113 17.08 4.11 -3.94
CA SER A 113 17.13 3.17 -2.83
C SER A 113 16.90 1.74 -3.31
N GLN A 114 17.39 0.80 -2.51
CA GLN A 114 17.18 -0.62 -2.74
C GLN A 114 17.11 -1.37 -1.41
N GLU A 115 16.00 -2.06 -1.20
CA GLU A 115 15.72 -2.76 0.04
C GLU A 115 15.40 -4.23 -0.25
N ARG A 116 15.88 -5.12 0.62
CA ARG A 116 15.43 -6.51 0.68
C ARG A 116 14.33 -6.61 1.73
N ILE A 117 13.22 -7.22 1.35
CA ILE A 117 12.09 -7.47 2.24
C ILE A 117 11.79 -8.96 2.27
N GLN A 118 11.71 -9.52 3.47
CA GLN A 118 11.21 -10.86 3.71
C GLN A 118 9.94 -10.78 4.55
N ALA A 119 8.87 -11.44 4.14
CA ALA A 119 7.63 -11.47 4.91
C ALA A 119 7.09 -12.89 5.05
N TRP A 120 6.68 -13.26 6.27
CA TRP A 120 5.90 -14.45 6.59
C TRP A 120 4.53 -13.97 7.07
N ILE A 121 3.46 -14.46 6.46
CA ILE A 121 2.10 -14.00 6.74
C ILE A 121 1.19 -15.23 6.92
N ASP A 122 0.43 -15.24 8.01
CA ASP A 122 -0.69 -16.13 8.30
C ASP A 122 -1.93 -15.23 8.40
N GLN A 123 -2.75 -15.23 7.35
CA GLN A 123 -3.84 -14.26 7.24
C GLN A 123 -5.02 -14.58 8.17
N GLU A 124 -5.29 -15.87 8.42
CA GLU A 124 -6.42 -16.28 9.26
C GLU A 124 -6.26 -15.81 10.71
N ARG A 125 -5.00 -15.63 11.15
CA ARG A 125 -4.68 -15.21 12.52
C ARG A 125 -4.11 -13.81 12.61
N ALA A 126 -4.08 -13.06 11.51
CA ALA A 126 -3.42 -11.75 11.42
C ALA A 126 -1.97 -11.77 11.97
N ARG A 127 -1.27 -12.90 11.80
CA ARG A 127 0.10 -13.10 12.28
C ARG A 127 1.06 -12.85 11.15
N PHE A 128 2.09 -12.06 11.39
CA PHE A 128 3.11 -11.86 10.39
C PHE A 128 4.44 -11.47 10.99
N ARG A 129 5.48 -11.65 10.20
CA ARG A 129 6.82 -11.12 10.43
C ARG A 129 7.31 -10.52 9.13
N VAL A 130 7.70 -9.26 9.16
CA VAL A 130 8.34 -8.56 8.04
C VAL A 130 9.73 -8.15 8.48
N LEU A 131 10.74 -8.46 7.68
CA LEU A 131 12.12 -8.03 7.87
C LEU A 131 12.50 -7.13 6.71
N VAL A 132 13.04 -5.95 7.01
CA VAL A 132 13.50 -4.97 6.01
C VAL A 132 14.99 -4.71 6.23
N GLY A 133 15.75 -4.77 5.15
CA GLY A 133 17.21 -4.69 5.16
C GLY A 133 17.79 -4.15 3.87
N ASN A 134 19.10 -3.92 3.85
CA ASN A 134 19.82 -3.68 2.60
C ASN A 134 19.94 -4.98 1.80
N GLN A 135 20.11 -4.87 0.48
CA GLN A 135 20.41 -6.05 -0.34
C GLN A 135 21.74 -6.69 0.11
N GLY A 136 21.67 -7.97 0.51
CA GLY A 136 22.83 -8.75 0.96
C GLY A 136 23.32 -8.46 2.38
N GLY A 137 22.66 -7.56 3.12
CA GLY A 137 22.97 -7.26 4.51
C GLY A 137 21.96 -7.84 5.51
N ASP A 138 22.22 -7.58 6.79
CA ASP A 138 21.29 -7.89 7.87
C ASP A 138 20.07 -6.95 7.84
N PRO A 139 18.89 -7.42 8.29
CA PRO A 139 17.73 -6.55 8.44
C PRO A 139 18.01 -5.49 9.51
N HIS A 140 17.53 -4.26 9.26
CA HIS A 140 17.60 -3.16 10.22
C HIS A 140 16.23 -2.85 10.84
N VAL A 141 15.13 -3.33 10.24
CA VAL A 141 13.77 -3.22 10.79
C VAL A 141 13.08 -4.59 10.81
N ALA A 142 12.34 -4.86 11.88
CA ALA A 142 11.38 -5.96 11.93
C ALA A 142 9.98 -5.46 12.32
N ILE A 143 8.94 -5.92 11.64
CA ILE A 143 7.55 -5.66 12.00
C ILE A 143 6.88 -7.00 12.28
N ILE A 144 6.35 -7.18 13.48
CA ILE A 144 5.86 -8.47 13.96
C ILE A 144 4.46 -8.31 14.52
N SER A 145 3.55 -9.15 14.05
CA SER A 145 2.24 -9.37 14.65
C SER A 145 2.12 -10.78 15.20
N ASP A 146 1.63 -10.90 16.44
CA ASP A 146 1.28 -12.19 17.06
C ASP A 146 -0.22 -12.53 16.95
N GLY A 147 -0.98 -11.70 16.23
CA GLY A 147 -2.44 -11.80 16.08
C GLY A 147 -3.23 -11.05 17.15
N SER A 148 -2.56 -10.30 18.03
CA SER A 148 -3.19 -9.44 19.04
C SER A 148 -2.56 -8.05 19.16
N GLN A 149 -1.29 -7.91 18.80
CA GLN A 149 -0.54 -6.65 18.80
C GLN A 149 0.42 -6.64 17.61
N ILE A 150 0.75 -5.45 17.13
CA ILE A 150 1.80 -5.24 16.13
C ILE A 150 2.93 -4.45 16.78
N LYS A 151 4.16 -4.89 16.58
CA LYS A 151 5.37 -4.21 17.05
C LYS A 151 6.32 -3.98 15.91
N LYS A 152 6.87 -2.77 15.84
CA LYS A 152 7.98 -2.42 14.97
C LYS A 152 9.25 -2.30 15.81
N TYR A 153 10.29 -2.97 15.36
CA TYR A 153 11.61 -2.99 15.99
C TYR A 153 12.59 -2.29 15.07
N ASP A 154 13.33 -1.33 15.61
CA ASP A 154 14.60 -0.89 15.03
C ASP A 154 15.68 -1.81 15.59
N LEU A 155 16.25 -2.64 14.71
CA LEU A 155 17.19 -3.69 15.10
C LEU A 155 18.59 -3.13 15.41
N ALA A 156 18.90 -1.91 14.95
CA ALA A 156 20.18 -1.27 15.24
C ALA A 156 20.18 -0.63 16.64
N SER A 157 19.09 0.05 16.99
CA SER A 157 18.97 0.72 18.31
C SER A 157 18.36 -0.17 19.40
N GLY A 158 17.63 -1.22 19.02
CA GLY A 158 16.84 -2.04 19.93
C GLY A 158 15.52 -1.38 20.35
N SER A 159 15.16 -0.24 19.75
CA SER A 159 13.91 0.46 20.04
C SER A 159 12.70 -0.32 19.56
N VAL A 160 11.59 -0.20 20.28
CA VAL A 160 10.34 -0.90 20.00
C VAL A 160 9.17 0.09 20.01
N ASP A 161 8.45 0.15 18.90
CA ASP A 161 7.23 0.92 18.75
C ASP A 161 6.03 -0.04 18.67
N GLY A 162 5.01 0.21 19.48
CA GLY A 162 3.71 -0.44 19.33
C GLY A 162 2.93 0.21 18.20
N LEU A 163 2.34 -0.60 17.32
CA LEU A 163 1.45 -0.15 16.27
C LEU A 163 0.02 -0.63 16.57
N ASP A 164 -0.96 0.12 16.10
CA ASP A 164 -2.37 -0.18 16.36
C ASP A 164 -2.77 -1.52 15.73
N PHE A 165 -3.32 -2.40 16.56
CA PHE A 165 -3.98 -3.62 16.11
C PHE A 165 -5.48 -3.36 16.05
N LEU A 166 -6.05 -3.38 14.85
CA LEU A 166 -7.47 -3.12 14.63
C LEU A 166 -8.23 -4.46 14.52
N PRO A 167 -9.44 -4.60 15.11
CA PRO A 167 -10.24 -5.82 15.00
C PRO A 167 -10.52 -6.26 13.55
N ILE A 168 -10.63 -5.30 12.63
CA ILE A 168 -10.85 -5.57 11.19
C ILE A 168 -9.75 -6.41 10.54
N LEU A 169 -8.57 -6.54 11.17
CA LEU A 169 -7.46 -7.35 10.65
C LEU A 169 -7.73 -8.86 10.65
N ILE A 170 -8.69 -9.32 11.47
CA ILE A 170 -9.09 -10.74 11.58
C ILE A 170 -10.51 -10.99 11.03
N GLU A 171 -11.18 -9.95 10.53
CA GLU A 171 -12.50 -10.09 9.94
C GLU A 171 -12.40 -10.63 8.51
N PRO A 172 -13.37 -11.45 8.05
CA PRO A 172 -13.43 -11.86 6.66
C PRO A 172 -13.43 -10.66 5.72
N TYR A 173 -12.46 -10.62 4.81
CA TYR A 173 -12.36 -9.55 3.83
C TYR A 173 -13.30 -9.82 2.66
N ALA A 174 -14.22 -8.87 2.40
CA ALA A 174 -15.16 -8.91 1.31
C ALA A 174 -15.02 -7.64 0.45
N PRO A 175 -14.11 -7.61 -0.55
CA PRO A 175 -13.96 -6.45 -1.41
C PRO A 175 -15.18 -6.26 -2.30
N PRO A 176 -15.53 -5.00 -2.67
CA PRO A 176 -16.52 -4.76 -3.70
C PRO A 176 -16.04 -5.36 -5.03
N SER A 177 -16.88 -6.19 -5.64
CA SER A 177 -16.55 -6.84 -6.92
C SER A 177 -16.67 -5.89 -8.11
N LYS A 178 -17.36 -4.75 -7.98
CA LYS A 178 -17.50 -3.72 -9.01
C LYS A 178 -16.55 -2.57 -8.72
N ASP A 179 -16.09 -1.89 -9.76
CA ASP A 179 -15.30 -0.67 -9.61
C ASP A 179 -16.10 0.35 -8.79
N THR A 180 -15.52 0.78 -7.68
CA THR A 180 -16.03 1.85 -6.82
C THR A 180 -15.01 2.99 -6.80
N GLU A 181 -15.47 4.22 -6.57
CA GLU A 181 -14.55 5.36 -6.39
C GLU A 181 -13.65 5.20 -5.16
N THR A 182 -14.14 4.47 -4.16
CA THR A 182 -13.39 4.13 -2.94
C THR A 182 -12.64 2.82 -3.13
N VAL A 183 -11.35 2.83 -2.81
CA VAL A 183 -10.52 1.62 -2.74
C VAL A 183 -10.59 1.05 -1.34
N TYR A 184 -10.96 -0.23 -1.23
CA TYR A 184 -10.98 -0.98 0.03
C TYR A 184 -9.86 -2.00 0.01
N PRO A 185 -8.62 -1.68 0.46
CA PRO A 185 -7.52 -2.64 0.45
C PRO A 185 -7.78 -3.79 1.42
N HIS A 186 -7.04 -4.90 1.26
CA HIS A 186 -7.06 -5.98 2.23
C HIS A 186 -6.57 -5.43 3.60
N PRO A 187 -7.28 -5.67 4.72
CA PRO A 187 -6.93 -5.07 6.02
C PRO A 187 -5.48 -5.31 6.42
N LEU A 188 -4.97 -6.54 6.27
CA LEU A 188 -3.59 -6.89 6.57
C LEU A 188 -2.56 -6.16 5.71
N ALA A 189 -2.90 -5.73 4.48
CA ALA A 189 -1.95 -5.02 3.62
C ALA A 189 -1.47 -3.71 4.26
N GLY A 190 -2.39 -2.96 4.88
CA GLY A 190 -2.07 -1.72 5.59
C GLY A 190 -1.15 -1.92 6.80
N SER A 191 -1.19 -3.11 7.41
CA SER A 191 -0.41 -3.46 8.61
C SER A 191 0.99 -3.99 8.33
N LEU A 192 1.35 -4.25 7.07
CA LEU A 192 2.71 -4.68 6.71
C LEU A 192 3.69 -3.51 6.58
N TYR A 193 3.20 -2.26 6.45
CA TYR A 193 3.97 -1.01 6.34
C TYR A 193 5.13 -1.04 5.32
N THR A 194 5.00 -1.85 4.27
CA THR A 194 6.00 -1.98 3.22
C THR A 194 5.33 -2.05 1.86
N ARG A 195 6.05 -1.67 0.81
CA ARG A 195 5.55 -1.81 -0.58
C ARG A 195 5.32 -3.26 -1.00
N MET A 196 5.91 -4.25 -0.30
CA MET A 196 5.62 -5.67 -0.48
C MET A 196 4.13 -6.01 -0.25
N ALA A 197 3.43 -5.20 0.56
CA ALA A 197 2.01 -5.39 0.83
C ALA A 197 1.15 -5.37 -0.44
N GLU A 198 1.43 -4.46 -1.38
CA GLU A 198 0.67 -4.35 -2.63
C GLU A 198 0.94 -5.52 -3.59
N LEU A 199 2.07 -6.21 -3.43
CA LEU A 199 2.40 -7.38 -4.23
C LEU A 199 1.64 -8.61 -3.74
N VAL A 200 1.64 -8.83 -2.41
CA VAL A 200 0.97 -9.95 -1.75
C VAL A 200 -0.55 -9.77 -1.72
N PHE A 201 -1.02 -8.55 -1.48
CA PHE A 201 -2.43 -8.16 -1.43
C PHE A 201 -2.74 -7.09 -2.50
N PRO A 202 -2.83 -7.48 -3.79
CA PRO A 202 -3.03 -6.54 -4.90
C PRO A 202 -4.46 -6.01 -5.01
N SER A 203 -5.29 -6.16 -3.97
CA SER A 203 -6.70 -5.76 -4.01
C SER A 203 -6.88 -4.25 -4.21
N ALA A 204 -5.97 -3.43 -3.66
CA ALA A 204 -5.97 -2.00 -3.88
C ALA A 204 -5.71 -1.64 -5.36
N LEU A 205 -4.74 -2.32 -5.97
CA LEU A 205 -4.42 -2.15 -7.39
C LEU A 205 -5.61 -2.58 -8.23
N ALA A 206 -6.18 -3.76 -7.96
CA ALA A 206 -7.36 -4.26 -8.68
C ALA A 206 -8.55 -3.29 -8.69
N GLN A 207 -8.70 -2.41 -7.69
CA GLN A 207 -9.83 -1.47 -7.59
C GLN A 207 -9.60 -0.11 -8.27
N ARG A 208 -8.38 0.21 -8.74
CA ARG A 208 -8.03 1.58 -9.21
C ARG A 208 -8.63 1.99 -10.58
N GLY A 209 -9.58 1.23 -11.11
CA GLY A 209 -10.12 1.40 -12.47
C GLY A 209 -9.05 1.23 -13.55
N GLY A 210 -9.33 1.75 -14.75
CA GLY A 210 -8.42 1.68 -15.90
C GLY A 210 -8.49 0.35 -16.65
N ASN A 211 -7.45 0.04 -17.43
CA ASN A 211 -7.44 -1.15 -18.27
C ASN A 211 -6.19 -2.01 -18.03
N TYR A 212 -6.41 -3.28 -17.73
CA TYR A 212 -5.40 -4.32 -17.63
C TYR A 212 -5.28 -5.04 -18.97
N LYS A 213 -4.11 -4.97 -19.58
CA LYS A 213 -3.83 -5.61 -20.87
C LYS A 213 -2.76 -6.68 -20.69
N ALA A 214 -3.13 -7.93 -20.96
CA ALA A 214 -2.17 -9.01 -21.10
C ALA A 214 -1.27 -8.74 -22.32
N ILE A 215 0.04 -8.86 -22.14
CA ILE A 215 1.03 -8.65 -23.22
C ILE A 215 1.98 -9.84 -23.43
N GLY A 216 1.94 -10.84 -22.55
CA GLY A 216 2.74 -12.05 -22.66
C GLY A 216 2.77 -12.83 -21.35
N SER A 217 3.60 -13.86 -21.30
CA SER A 217 3.82 -14.69 -20.12
C SER A 217 5.32 -14.84 -19.85
N GLU A 218 5.70 -14.85 -18.58
CA GLU A 218 7.09 -15.00 -18.13
C GLU A 218 7.15 -15.81 -16.84
N ARG A 219 8.34 -16.33 -16.51
CA ARG A 219 8.58 -17.04 -15.26
C ARG A 219 9.32 -16.15 -14.26
N VAL A 220 8.71 -15.91 -13.09
CA VAL A 220 9.27 -15.09 -12.00
C VAL A 220 9.23 -15.89 -10.71
N ALA A 221 10.32 -15.86 -9.91
CA ALA A 221 10.45 -16.63 -8.67
C ALA A 221 10.11 -18.13 -8.84
N GLY A 222 10.39 -18.70 -10.02
CA GLY A 222 10.08 -20.10 -10.34
C GLY A 222 8.62 -20.40 -10.68
N ARG A 223 7.75 -19.38 -10.79
CA ARG A 223 6.32 -19.51 -11.06
C ARG A 223 5.92 -18.89 -12.40
N GLU A 224 4.92 -19.45 -13.05
CA GLU A 224 4.36 -18.90 -14.29
C GLU A 224 3.53 -17.66 -13.98
N THR A 225 3.77 -16.58 -14.74
CA THR A 225 3.11 -15.30 -14.57
C THR A 225 2.57 -14.75 -15.88
N LEU A 226 1.48 -13.99 -15.78
CA LEU A 226 0.97 -13.16 -16.86
C LEU A 226 1.63 -11.78 -16.76
N VAL A 227 2.25 -11.33 -17.83
CA VAL A 227 2.76 -9.96 -17.94
C VAL A 227 1.61 -9.06 -18.35
N VAL A 228 1.29 -8.10 -17.49
CA VAL A 228 0.14 -7.21 -17.63
C VAL A 228 0.59 -5.77 -17.57
N GLU A 229 0.20 -5.00 -18.58
CA GLU A 229 0.29 -3.55 -18.55
C GLU A 229 -1.00 -2.96 -17.98
N TRP A 230 -0.87 -1.98 -17.09
CA TRP A 230 -1.99 -1.18 -16.63
C TRP A 230 -1.91 0.23 -17.18
N ASN A 231 -3.02 0.65 -17.79
CA ASN A 231 -3.22 2.01 -18.27
C ASN A 231 -4.30 2.70 -17.44
N THR A 232 -4.12 3.99 -17.19
CA THR A 232 -5.16 4.84 -16.59
C THR A 232 -6.43 4.84 -17.46
N PRO A 233 -7.60 5.27 -16.93
CA PRO A 233 -8.80 5.46 -17.74
C PRO A 233 -8.58 6.33 -19.00
N ASP A 234 -7.66 7.28 -18.93
CA ASP A 234 -7.26 8.15 -20.06
C ASP A 234 -6.28 7.49 -21.06
N GLY A 235 -5.92 6.22 -20.84
CA GLY A 235 -5.04 5.44 -21.70
C GLY A 235 -3.53 5.65 -21.46
N ILE A 236 -3.14 6.30 -20.37
CA ILE A 236 -1.72 6.54 -20.04
C ILE A 236 -1.12 5.27 -19.44
N PHE A 237 -0.06 4.74 -20.05
CA PHE A 237 0.72 3.64 -19.51
C PHE A 237 1.54 4.10 -18.31
N VAL A 238 1.39 3.40 -17.18
CA VAL A 238 2.06 3.80 -15.93
C VAL A 238 2.62 2.63 -15.14
N GLU A 239 2.22 1.39 -15.44
CA GLU A 239 2.67 0.24 -14.68
C GLU A 239 2.68 -1.05 -15.51
N ARG A 240 3.64 -1.92 -15.19
CA ARG A 240 3.66 -3.32 -15.65
C ARG A 240 3.79 -4.25 -14.45
N GLY A 241 2.94 -5.27 -14.39
CA GLY A 241 2.95 -6.29 -13.35
C GLY A 241 3.10 -7.69 -13.93
N TRP A 242 3.70 -8.60 -13.15
CA TRP A 242 3.80 -10.03 -13.43
C TRP A 242 2.94 -10.76 -12.42
N ILE A 243 1.75 -11.16 -12.83
CA ILE A 243 0.73 -11.72 -11.94
C ILE A 243 0.82 -13.24 -11.99
N ASP A 244 1.00 -13.90 -10.84
CA ASP A 244 0.99 -15.36 -10.74
C ASP A 244 -0.32 -15.93 -11.29
N LEU A 245 -0.23 -16.82 -12.28
CA LEU A 245 -1.41 -17.32 -12.99
C LEU A 245 -2.41 -18.01 -12.05
N LEU A 246 -1.90 -18.67 -11.00
CA LEU A 246 -2.70 -19.50 -10.10
C LEU A 246 -3.30 -18.72 -8.94
N THR A 247 -2.54 -17.82 -8.32
CA THR A 247 -2.94 -17.15 -7.08
C THR A 247 -3.35 -15.71 -7.28
N GLY A 248 -2.93 -15.04 -8.36
CA GLY A 248 -3.18 -13.60 -8.54
C GLY A 248 -2.25 -12.68 -7.75
N VAL A 249 -1.30 -13.21 -6.99
CA VAL A 249 -0.22 -12.43 -6.35
C VAL A 249 0.69 -11.80 -7.42
N ILE A 250 1.16 -10.59 -7.20
CA ILE A 250 2.10 -9.92 -8.12
C ILE A 250 3.53 -10.31 -7.71
N LEU A 251 4.27 -10.96 -8.61
CA LEU A 251 5.65 -11.41 -8.34
C LEU A 251 6.70 -10.40 -8.81
N LYS A 252 6.35 -9.53 -9.74
CA LYS A 252 7.18 -8.39 -10.14
C LYS A 252 6.29 -7.22 -10.52
N ARG A 253 6.73 -6.01 -10.24
CA ARG A 253 6.04 -4.78 -10.60
C ARG A 253 7.04 -3.69 -10.98
N GLN A 254 6.78 -3.03 -12.08
CA GLN A 254 7.52 -1.86 -12.53
C GLN A 254 6.58 -0.67 -12.65
N GLY A 255 6.89 0.40 -11.91
CA GLY A 255 6.20 1.69 -12.02
C GLY A 255 6.97 2.63 -12.93
N PHE A 256 6.25 3.36 -13.79
CA PHE A 256 6.83 4.26 -14.77
C PHE A 256 6.47 5.73 -14.49
N GLY A 257 7.27 6.64 -15.02
CA GLY A 257 6.97 8.07 -15.01
C GLY A 257 5.64 8.40 -15.71
N LYS A 258 4.90 9.37 -15.17
CA LYS A 258 3.64 9.88 -15.75
C LYS A 258 3.86 10.92 -16.85
N ASP A 259 5.10 11.27 -17.13
CA ASP A 259 5.51 12.23 -18.16
C ASP A 259 5.49 11.61 -19.58
N GLY A 260 5.00 10.38 -19.71
CA GLY A 260 4.99 9.62 -20.97
C GLY A 260 6.37 9.03 -21.31
N THR A 261 7.39 9.27 -20.49
CA THR A 261 8.66 8.56 -20.62
C THR A 261 8.49 7.15 -20.06
N LYS A 262 9.05 6.14 -20.76
CA LYS A 262 9.07 4.76 -20.27
C LYS A 262 10.18 4.53 -19.23
N THR A 263 10.51 5.57 -18.46
CA THR A 263 11.53 5.53 -17.42
C THR A 263 10.97 4.79 -16.22
N VAL A 264 11.68 3.76 -15.78
CA VAL A 264 11.30 2.98 -14.59
C VAL A 264 11.65 3.79 -13.35
N LEU A 265 10.65 4.06 -12.51
CA LEU A 265 10.81 4.77 -11.23
C LEU A 265 10.81 3.80 -10.04
N THR A 266 10.12 2.66 -10.18
CA THR A 266 10.13 1.59 -9.18
C THR A 266 10.27 0.24 -9.88
N ASP A 267 11.04 -0.66 -9.29
CA ASP A 267 11.14 -2.07 -9.70
C ASP A 267 11.14 -2.96 -8.46
N ASP A 268 10.00 -3.61 -8.24
CA ASP A 268 9.75 -4.49 -7.10
C ASP A 268 9.72 -5.93 -7.61
N ASN A 269 10.63 -6.76 -7.12
CA ASN A 269 10.89 -8.07 -7.68
C ASN A 269 10.99 -9.15 -6.59
N VAL A 270 10.00 -10.04 -6.55
CA VAL A 270 10.00 -11.23 -5.69
C VAL A 270 11.04 -12.21 -6.22
N GLN A 271 12.00 -12.55 -5.36
CA GLN A 271 13.04 -13.54 -5.65
C GLN A 271 12.55 -14.95 -5.33
N ARG A 272 11.78 -15.11 -4.25
CA ARG A 272 11.25 -16.39 -3.77
C ARG A 272 9.88 -16.21 -3.12
N ILE A 273 9.03 -17.21 -3.28
CA ILE A 273 7.69 -17.26 -2.72
C ILE A 273 7.30 -18.71 -2.43
N GLU A 274 6.69 -18.95 -1.28
CA GLU A 274 6.21 -20.25 -0.80
C GLU A 274 4.85 -20.03 -0.11
N TYR A 275 3.92 -21.00 -0.20
CA TYR A 275 2.58 -20.94 0.38
C TYR A 275 2.39 -21.99 1.47
#